data_AF-A0A8J2TBH0-F1
#
_entry.id   AF-A0A8J2TBH0-F1
#
_cell.length_a   1.000
_cell.length_b   1.000
_cell.length_c   1.000
_cell.angle_alpha   90.00
_cell.angle_beta   90.00
_cell.angle_gamma   90.00
#
_symmetry.space_group_name_H-M   'P 1'
#
loop_
_entity.id
_entity.type
_entity.pdbx_description
1 polymer ?
#
loop_
_entity_poly.entity_id
_entity_poly.type
_entity_poly.pdbx_seq_one_letter_code
_entity_poly.pdbx_strand_id
1 'polypeptide(L)'
;MANDGGGVFNRGTLNLANTIIANSTGGDCATFGLDTNVNNLIEDGSCDPTLSGNPNLGPLQDNGGPTFTQALLPGSIAIDAGSNAAIPPGITTDQRGAGFSRIVNGTVDIGAYEASPNVPPVPEPSSLFGILTLGLVAIGSLRRRRK
;
A
#
# COMPACT_ATOMS: atom_id res chain seq x y z
N MET A 1 28.74 -7.36 12.24
CA MET A 1 27.39 -7.12 11.68
C MET A 1 27.65 -6.73 10.24
N ALA A 2 27.07 -7.42 9.25
CA ALA A 2 27.19 -6.95 7.87
C ALA A 2 26.45 -5.61 7.82
N ASN A 3 27.15 -4.54 7.45
CA ASN A 3 26.58 -3.20 7.45
C ASN A 3 25.75 -2.94 6.18
N ASP A 4 25.67 -3.92 5.27
CA ASP A 4 25.08 -3.76 3.94
C ASP A 4 24.21 -4.98 3.58
N GLY A 5 23.09 -4.72 2.88
CA GLY A 5 22.24 -5.73 2.24
C GLY A 5 21.26 -6.47 3.15
N GLY A 6 20.83 -5.86 4.26
CA GLY A 6 19.76 -6.38 5.12
C GLY A 6 18.42 -6.57 4.42
N GLY A 7 18.08 -5.69 3.47
CA GLY A 7 16.90 -5.84 2.61
C GLY A 7 17.18 -6.79 1.44
N VAL A 8 18.18 -6.47 0.62
CA VAL A 8 18.64 -7.28 -0.50
C VAL A 8 20.16 -7.43 -0.46
N PHE A 9 20.62 -8.67 -0.41
CA PHE A 9 22.02 -9.03 -0.66
C PHE A 9 22.10 -9.96 -1.87
N ASN A 10 22.67 -9.48 -2.97
CA ASN A 10 22.76 -10.24 -4.22
C ASN A 10 24.21 -10.35 -4.74
N ARG A 11 24.65 -11.57 -5.05
CA ARG A 11 25.97 -11.85 -5.67
C ARG A 11 25.90 -12.21 -7.15
N GLY A 12 24.69 -12.29 -7.72
CA GLY A 12 24.45 -12.57 -9.14
C GLY A 12 23.91 -11.34 -9.87
N THR A 13 22.96 -11.54 -10.77
CA THR A 13 22.24 -10.45 -11.45
C THR A 13 21.00 -10.04 -10.68
N LEU A 14 20.88 -8.76 -10.36
CA LEU A 14 19.68 -8.15 -9.79
C LEU A 14 18.98 -7.28 -10.83
N ASN A 15 17.66 -7.41 -10.92
CA ASN A 15 16.78 -6.58 -11.75
C ASN A 15 15.72 -5.96 -10.85
N LEU A 16 15.68 -4.63 -10.77
CA LEU A 16 14.74 -3.86 -9.98
C LEU A 16 13.99 -2.88 -10.88
N ALA A 17 12.66 -2.90 -10.82
CA ALA A 17 11.84 -1.87 -11.43
C ALA A 17 10.59 -1.59 -10.59
N ASN A 18 10.27 -0.32 -10.37
CA ASN A 18 9.15 0.11 -9.54
C ASN A 18 9.16 -0.55 -8.15
N THR A 19 10.35 -0.72 -7.56
CA THR A 19 10.54 -1.42 -6.28
C THR A 19 10.84 -0.45 -5.15
N ILE A 20 10.26 -0.71 -3.96
CA ILE A 20 10.67 -0.10 -2.69
C ILE A 20 11.55 -1.08 -1.93
N ILE A 21 12.72 -0.64 -1.45
CA ILE A 21 13.52 -1.36 -0.45
C ILE A 21 13.81 -0.37 0.68
N ALA A 22 13.27 -0.62 1.86
CA ALA A 22 13.31 0.30 2.98
C ALA A 22 13.07 -0.43 4.30
N ASN A 23 13.32 0.25 5.42
CA ASN A 23 13.12 -0.25 6.78
C ASN A 23 13.91 -1.55 7.07
N SER A 24 15.05 -1.75 6.41
CA SER A 24 15.88 -2.93 6.58
C SER A 24 16.89 -2.74 7.72
N THR A 25 17.16 -3.79 8.49
CA THR A 25 18.28 -3.78 9.44
C THR A 25 19.56 -4.22 8.72
N GLY A 26 20.58 -3.36 8.68
CA GLY A 26 21.87 -3.65 8.02
C GLY A 26 21.94 -3.18 6.56
N GLY A 27 21.31 -2.04 6.24
CA GLY A 27 21.28 -1.47 4.90
C GLY A 27 20.21 -2.08 4.01
N ASP A 28 19.71 -1.32 3.03
CA ASP A 28 18.60 -1.76 2.20
C ASP A 28 19.05 -2.63 1.04
N CYS A 29 20.11 -2.25 0.33
CA CYS A 29 20.56 -2.98 -0.85
C CYS A 29 22.08 -3.10 -0.91
N ALA A 30 22.55 -4.32 -1.20
CA ALA A 30 23.93 -4.61 -1.54
C ALA A 30 23.96 -5.61 -2.69
N THR A 31 24.53 -5.20 -3.82
CA THR A 31 24.60 -6.05 -5.01
C THR A 31 25.97 -5.96 -5.69
N PHE A 32 26.44 -7.09 -6.22
CA PHE A 32 27.63 -7.17 -7.07
C PHE A 32 27.31 -7.15 -8.57
N GLY A 33 26.02 -7.15 -8.92
CA GLY A 33 25.54 -7.09 -10.30
C GLY A 33 24.14 -6.50 -10.35
N LEU A 34 24.03 -5.30 -10.91
CA LEU A 34 22.77 -4.61 -11.15
C LEU A 34 22.60 -4.43 -12.66
N ASP A 35 21.56 -5.05 -13.21
CA ASP A 35 21.27 -5.04 -14.64
C ASP A 35 20.14 -4.04 -14.94
N THR A 36 18.91 -4.35 -14.52
CA THR A 36 17.80 -3.39 -14.54
C THR A 36 17.74 -2.60 -13.24
N ASN A 37 17.66 -1.28 -13.32
CA ASN A 37 17.40 -0.38 -12.20
C ASN A 37 16.52 0.81 -12.67
N VAL A 38 15.20 0.63 -12.64
CA VAL A 38 14.23 1.59 -13.21
C VAL A 38 13.23 2.06 -12.16
N ASN A 39 13.22 3.35 -11.85
CA ASN A 39 12.22 3.98 -10.98
C ASN A 39 12.03 3.23 -9.65
N ASN A 40 13.15 2.90 -9.01
CA ASN A 40 13.16 2.31 -7.68
C ASN A 40 13.30 3.39 -6.62
N LEU A 41 12.81 3.07 -5.42
CA LEU A 41 12.98 3.84 -4.21
C LEU A 41 13.73 2.97 -3.19
N ILE A 42 14.97 3.34 -2.88
CA ILE A 42 15.77 2.65 -1.85
C ILE A 42 16.07 3.66 -0.76
N GLU A 43 15.60 3.41 0.46
CA GLU A 43 15.52 4.42 1.54
C GLU A 43 16.90 4.99 1.89
N ASP A 44 17.90 4.13 2.08
CA ASP A 44 19.28 4.54 2.36
C ASP A 44 20.09 4.98 1.13
N GLY A 45 19.50 4.92 -0.07
CA GLY A 45 20.13 5.29 -1.34
C GLY A 45 21.14 4.28 -1.89
N SER A 46 21.28 3.11 -1.27
CA SER A 46 22.13 2.04 -1.79
C SER A 46 21.63 1.49 -3.13
N CYS A 47 22.53 0.90 -3.93
CA CYS A 47 22.24 0.41 -5.29
C CYS A 47 21.78 1.49 -6.29
N ASP A 48 22.17 2.76 -6.08
CA ASP A 48 21.95 3.91 -6.98
C ASP A 48 20.52 4.02 -7.53
N PRO A 49 19.49 4.12 -6.67
CA PRO A 49 18.09 4.16 -7.10
C PRO A 49 17.76 5.49 -7.80
N THR A 50 16.60 5.54 -8.46
CA THR A 50 16.07 6.80 -9.00
C THR A 50 15.65 7.75 -7.88
N LEU A 51 15.12 7.21 -6.79
CA LEU A 51 14.72 7.97 -5.60
C LEU A 51 15.32 7.34 -4.34
N SER A 52 15.67 8.19 -3.38
CA SER A 52 16.07 7.78 -2.04
C SER A 52 15.39 8.65 -0.99
N GLY A 53 15.25 8.12 0.22
CA GLY A 53 14.51 8.74 1.31
C GLY A 53 13.32 7.89 1.79
N ASN A 54 12.70 8.36 2.87
CA ASN A 54 11.63 7.62 3.55
C ASN A 54 10.42 7.43 2.62
N PRO A 55 9.99 6.18 2.34
CA PRO A 55 8.84 5.89 1.49
C PRO A 55 7.49 6.25 2.11
N ASN A 56 7.44 6.62 3.39
CA ASN A 56 6.24 6.96 4.15
C ASN A 56 5.16 5.87 4.06
N LEU A 57 5.54 4.65 4.45
CA LEU A 57 4.69 3.46 4.42
C LEU A 57 3.83 3.37 5.68
N GLY A 58 2.58 2.95 5.50
CA GLY A 58 1.74 2.47 6.59
C GLY A 58 2.19 1.10 7.10
N PRO A 59 1.63 0.63 8.23
CA PRO A 59 1.93 -0.71 8.74
C PRO A 59 1.48 -1.80 7.75
N LEU A 60 2.08 -2.99 7.88
CA LEU A 60 1.62 -4.17 7.16
C LEU A 60 0.28 -4.63 7.76
N GLN A 61 -0.80 -4.46 7.02
CA GLN A 61 -2.15 -4.75 7.49
C GLN A 61 -3.09 -5.14 6.35
N ASP A 62 -4.33 -5.47 6.69
CA ASP A 62 -5.41 -5.63 5.72
C ASP A 62 -5.76 -4.27 5.12
N ASN A 63 -5.42 -4.06 3.85
CA ASN A 63 -5.84 -2.90 3.05
C ASN A 63 -6.74 -3.34 1.88
N GLY A 64 -7.42 -4.47 2.04
CA GLY A 64 -8.16 -5.18 1.00
C GLY A 64 -7.30 -6.17 0.22
N GLY A 65 -7.97 -7.09 -0.48
CA GLY A 65 -7.33 -8.11 -1.31
C GLY A 65 -6.98 -9.40 -0.56
N PRO A 66 -6.24 -10.33 -1.20
CA PRO A 66 -5.94 -11.65 -0.65
C PRO A 66 -4.74 -11.67 0.32
N THR A 67 -3.95 -10.59 0.40
CA THR A 67 -2.74 -10.50 1.22
C THR A 67 -2.64 -9.15 1.93
N PHE A 68 -1.98 -9.11 3.08
CA PHE A 68 -1.64 -7.84 3.73
C PHE A 68 -0.64 -7.05 2.87
N THR A 69 -0.77 -5.73 2.91
CA THR A 69 0.08 -4.80 2.17
C THR A 69 0.48 -3.63 3.05
N GLN A 70 1.49 -2.87 2.63
CA GLN A 70 1.84 -1.57 3.24
C GLN A 70 1.33 -0.47 2.30
N ALA A 71 0.38 0.33 2.79
CA ALA A 71 -0.17 1.44 2.01
C ALA A 71 0.83 2.60 1.92
N LEU A 72 0.83 3.32 0.79
CA LEU A 72 1.54 4.59 0.69
C LEU A 72 0.73 5.67 1.42
N LEU A 73 1.33 6.32 2.42
CA LEU A 73 0.67 7.39 3.16
C LEU A 73 0.73 8.72 2.38
N PRO A 74 -0.18 9.68 2.64
CA PRO A 74 -0.15 10.99 2.00
C PRO A 74 1.22 11.66 2.10
N GLY A 75 1.72 12.16 0.96
CA GLY A 75 3.05 12.76 0.85
C GLY A 75 4.20 11.77 0.65
N SER A 76 3.91 10.47 0.49
CA SER A 76 4.92 9.51 0.04
C SER A 76 5.53 9.92 -1.30
N ILE A 77 6.86 9.85 -1.39
CA ILE A 77 7.62 10.11 -2.62
C ILE A 77 7.50 8.98 -3.65
N ALA A 78 6.86 7.87 -3.29
CA ALA A 78 6.59 6.76 -4.20
C ALA A 78 5.33 6.95 -5.06
N ILE A 79 4.47 7.91 -4.69
CA ILE A 79 3.21 8.19 -5.39
C ILE A 79 3.50 8.87 -6.75
N ASP A 80 2.90 8.37 -7.82
CA ASP A 80 3.03 8.84 -9.20
C ASP A 80 4.51 8.90 -9.69
N ALA A 81 5.39 8.08 -9.13
CA ALA A 81 6.84 8.15 -9.34
C ALA A 81 7.44 6.96 -10.13
N GLY A 82 6.63 5.95 -10.42
CA GLY A 82 7.04 4.75 -11.13
C GLY A 82 7.10 4.93 -12.65
N SER A 83 7.60 3.89 -13.33
CA SER A 83 7.65 3.78 -14.78
C SER A 83 6.54 2.87 -15.29
N ASN A 84 5.58 3.44 -16.02
CA ASN A 84 4.52 2.68 -16.70
C ASN A 84 5.09 1.67 -17.71
N ALA A 85 6.21 2.03 -18.36
CA ALA A 85 6.86 1.18 -19.35
C ALA A 85 7.55 -0.06 -18.72
N ALA A 86 7.87 0.00 -17.43
CA ALA A 86 8.47 -1.11 -16.70
C ALA A 86 7.44 -2.06 -16.06
N ILE A 87 6.13 -1.81 -16.25
CA ILE A 87 5.09 -2.73 -15.83
C ILE A 87 5.10 -3.96 -16.75
N PRO A 88 5.22 -5.19 -16.21
CA PRO A 88 5.18 -6.39 -17.04
C PRO A 88 3.85 -6.52 -17.80
N PRO A 89 3.84 -7.02 -19.04
CA PRO A 89 2.62 -7.23 -19.80
C PRO A 89 1.60 -8.09 -19.05
N GLY A 90 0.34 -7.66 -19.05
CA GLY A 90 -0.76 -8.37 -18.37
C GLY A 90 -0.96 -8.01 -16.91
N ILE A 91 -0.06 -7.23 -16.30
CA ILE A 91 -0.27 -6.69 -14.95
C ILE A 91 -1.15 -5.44 -15.06
N THR A 92 -2.35 -5.53 -14.50
CA THR A 92 -3.36 -4.45 -14.54
C THR A 92 -3.82 -3.98 -13.16
N THR A 93 -3.47 -4.73 -12.12
CA THR A 93 -3.80 -4.43 -10.72
C THR A 93 -2.55 -4.41 -9.85
N ASP A 94 -2.61 -3.72 -8.71
CA ASP A 94 -1.59 -3.88 -7.67
C ASP A 94 -1.75 -5.22 -6.92
N GLN A 95 -0.97 -5.45 -5.85
CA GLN A 95 -0.99 -6.74 -5.13
C GLN A 95 -2.35 -7.09 -4.51
N ARG A 96 -3.26 -6.12 -4.33
CA ARG A 96 -4.60 -6.36 -3.77
C ARG A 96 -5.53 -7.03 -4.78
N GLY A 97 -5.21 -6.97 -6.07
CA GLY A 97 -5.93 -7.67 -7.13
C GLY A 97 -7.15 -6.93 -7.66
N ALA A 98 -8.21 -7.67 -8.02
CA ALA A 98 -9.37 -7.13 -8.73
C ALA A 98 -10.01 -5.95 -7.97
N GLY A 99 -10.22 -4.84 -8.68
CA GLY A 99 -10.74 -3.58 -8.11
C GLY A 99 -9.66 -2.57 -7.72
N PHE A 100 -8.38 -2.96 -7.74
CA PHE A 100 -7.25 -2.08 -7.40
C PHE A 100 -6.32 -1.92 -8.60
N SER A 101 -6.61 -0.93 -9.47
CA SER A 101 -5.83 -0.66 -10.69
C SER A 101 -4.36 -0.40 -10.39
N ARG A 102 -3.46 -0.90 -11.27
CA ARG A 102 -2.01 -0.69 -11.15
C ARG A 102 -1.53 0.68 -11.63
N ILE A 103 -2.42 1.46 -12.23
CA ILE A 103 -2.14 2.84 -12.63
C ILE A 103 -3.36 3.65 -12.23
N VAL A 104 -3.14 4.60 -11.32
CA VAL A 104 -4.09 5.65 -10.98
C VAL A 104 -3.45 6.98 -11.35
N ASN A 105 -4.24 8.03 -11.65
CA ASN A 105 -3.74 9.36 -12.04
C ASN A 105 -2.78 9.42 -13.25
N GLY A 106 -2.59 8.32 -13.98
CA GLY A 106 -1.79 8.26 -15.20
C GLY A 106 -0.37 7.72 -15.00
N THR A 107 0.11 7.56 -13.77
CA THR A 107 1.45 7.03 -13.48
C THR A 107 1.35 5.96 -12.40
N VAL A 108 2.14 4.89 -12.54
CA VAL A 108 2.22 3.83 -11.53
C VAL A 108 2.97 4.31 -10.30
N ASP A 109 2.52 3.90 -9.12
CA ASP A 109 3.27 4.10 -7.89
C ASP A 109 4.43 3.08 -7.78
N ILE A 110 5.54 3.52 -7.19
CA ILE A 110 6.64 2.61 -6.86
C ILE A 110 6.18 1.71 -5.71
N GLY A 111 6.40 0.40 -5.83
CA GLY A 111 6.10 -0.59 -4.79
C GLY A 111 4.85 -1.42 -5.08
N ALA A 112 4.33 -2.05 -4.02
CA ALA A 112 3.30 -3.09 -4.10
C ALA A 112 1.84 -2.58 -4.10
N TYR A 113 1.65 -1.30 -3.80
CA TYR A 113 0.37 -0.69 -3.49
C TYR A 113 0.20 0.58 -4.32
N GLU A 114 -0.99 0.74 -4.92
CA GLU A 114 -1.37 1.94 -5.65
C GLU A 114 -2.25 2.86 -4.78
N ALA A 115 -1.77 4.06 -4.48
CA ALA A 115 -2.50 5.10 -3.80
C ALA A 115 -3.67 5.57 -4.66
N SER A 116 -4.88 5.49 -4.11
CA SER A 116 -6.05 6.10 -4.72
C SER A 116 -6.24 7.51 -4.13
N PRO A 117 -6.51 8.53 -4.96
CA PRO A 117 -6.66 9.90 -4.48
C PRO A 117 -7.87 10.10 -3.54
N ASN A 118 -8.78 9.12 -3.39
CA ASN A 118 -10.06 9.30 -2.71
C ASN A 118 -10.63 8.07 -1.96
N VAL A 119 -9.81 7.26 -1.28
CA VAL A 119 -10.37 6.32 -0.28
C VAL A 119 -10.18 6.96 1.10
N PRO A 120 -11.25 7.44 1.77
CA PRO A 120 -11.16 7.79 3.19
C PRO A 120 -10.57 6.59 3.93
N PRO A 121 -9.71 6.78 4.96
CA PRO A 121 -9.18 5.66 5.71
C PRO A 121 -10.34 4.74 6.08
N VAL A 122 -10.21 3.44 5.72
CA VAL A 122 -11.18 2.43 6.15
C VAL A 122 -11.32 2.65 7.65
N PRO A 123 -12.52 2.97 8.17
CA PRO A 123 -12.65 3.17 9.60
C PRO A 123 -12.17 1.87 10.25
N GLU A 124 -11.15 2.00 11.12
CA GLU A 124 -10.74 0.97 12.07
C GLU A 124 -12.00 0.23 12.54
N PRO A 125 -12.02 -1.13 12.54
CA PRO A 125 -13.23 -1.86 12.88
C PRO A 125 -13.74 -1.34 14.20
N SER A 126 -14.84 -0.59 14.14
CA SER A 126 -15.45 -0.01 15.33
C SER A 126 -15.79 -1.18 16.22
N SER A 127 -15.15 -1.28 17.39
CA SER A 127 -15.34 -2.39 18.30
C SER A 127 -16.86 -2.61 18.45
N LEU A 128 -17.33 -3.82 18.13
CA LEU A 128 -18.75 -4.19 18.05
C LEU A 128 -19.46 -4.25 19.41
N PHE A 129 -19.08 -3.37 20.36
CA PHE A 129 -19.75 -3.23 21.64
C PHE A 129 -20.48 -1.89 21.67
N GLY A 130 -21.68 -1.87 21.08
CA GLY A 130 -22.46 -0.64 20.91
C GLY A 130 -23.97 -0.86 20.73
N ILE A 131 -24.60 -1.49 21.73
CA ILE A 131 -26.02 -1.30 22.13
C ILE A 131 -27.11 -1.90 21.22
N LEU A 132 -27.66 -3.03 21.67
CA LEU A 132 -28.98 -3.53 21.32
C LEU A 132 -30.05 -2.71 22.08
N THR A 133 -30.64 -1.69 21.48
CA THR A 133 -31.90 -1.09 21.99
C THR A 133 -33.09 -1.67 21.23
N LEU A 134 -33.76 -2.66 21.83
CA LEU A 134 -35.14 -3.00 21.48
C LEU A 134 -36.05 -1.83 21.90
N GLY A 135 -36.44 -0.98 20.95
CA GLY A 135 -37.48 0.03 21.12
C GLY A 135 -38.82 -0.46 20.59
N LEU A 136 -39.66 -0.99 21.48
CA LEU A 136 -41.03 -1.44 21.22
C LEU A 136 -41.92 -0.29 20.69
N VAL A 137 -42.55 -0.47 19.53
CA VAL A 137 -43.58 0.46 19.03
C VAL A 137 -44.89 0.19 19.77
N ALA A 138 -45.25 1.04 20.73
CA ALA A 138 -46.58 1.07 21.33
C ALA A 138 -47.47 2.08 20.58
N ILE A 139 -48.44 1.58 19.82
CA ILE A 139 -49.45 2.39 19.12
C ILE A 139 -50.55 2.75 20.12
N GLY A 140 -50.69 4.03 20.43
CA GLY A 140 -51.92 4.61 21.00
C GLY A 140 -52.30 5.84 20.16
N SER A 141 -53.54 6.26 19.97
CA SER A 141 -54.86 5.82 20.42
C SER A 141 -55.88 6.55 19.53
N LEU A 142 -57.07 6.00 19.26
CA LEU A 142 -58.34 6.77 19.24
C LEU A 142 -59.54 5.84 19.00
N ARG A 143 -60.44 5.74 19.98
CA ARG A 143 -61.89 5.59 19.70
C ARG A 143 -62.71 6.15 20.86
N ARG A 144 -63.44 7.23 20.56
CA ARG A 144 -64.40 7.88 21.46
C ARG A 144 -65.52 6.89 21.83
N ARG A 145 -65.85 6.82 23.13
CA ARG A 145 -67.10 6.22 23.62
C ARG A 145 -68.29 7.12 23.28
N ARG A 146 -69.40 6.53 22.79
CA ARG A 146 -70.77 7.00 23.02
C ARG A 146 -71.70 5.78 23.15
N LYS A 147 -72.33 5.63 24.30
CA LYS A 147 -73.78 5.46 24.41
C LYS A 147 -74.27 6.63 25.23
#